data_AF-A0A4Y9NGU0-F1
#
_entry.id   AF-A0A4Y9NGU0-F1
#
_cell.length_a   1.000
_cell.length_b   1.000
_cell.length_c   1.000
_cell.angle_alpha   90.00
_cell.angle_beta   90.00
_cell.angle_gamma   90.00
#
_symmetry.space_group_name_H-M   'P 1'
#
loop_
_entity.id
_entity.type
_entity.pdbx_description
1 polymer ?
#
loop_
_entity_poly.entity_id
_entity_poly.type
_entity_poly.pdbx_seq_one_letter_code
_entity_poly.pdbx_strand_id
1 'polypeptide(L)'
;MTFYKWSQTPATNANVDSTVNYQEGQAPSSLNDSARAAMAALAKYRDDTAGAITTAGSSTAYTVASYQVFNSLSSLNGKVVAFTPHATNGATVTLNVDGLGAKPLRPAPNVELQTGVLVQGTPYAALYNSSDAAFYLLGVGTNPGLPLGSSIDYWGATAPSSHFVLAYGQAISRTTYSTLFSLFSTTYGSGDGSTTFNVPDLRGRVTAGKDDMGGSSSFRLTSELAPVV
;
A
#
# COMPACT_ATOMS: atom_id res chain seq x y z
N MET A 1 -16.77 20.84 -8.17
CA MET A 1 -15.78 20.23 -9.07
C MET A 1 -15.04 19.08 -8.39
N THR A 2 -14.91 17.94 -9.07
CA THR A 2 -14.28 16.70 -8.56
C THR A 2 -13.46 16.08 -9.69
N PHE A 3 -12.19 15.76 -9.45
CA PHE A 3 -11.25 15.41 -10.51
C PHE A 3 -11.54 14.03 -11.13
N TYR A 4 -12.12 13.11 -10.34
CA TYR A 4 -12.44 11.75 -10.78
C TYR A 4 -13.48 11.66 -11.91
N LYS A 5 -14.25 12.72 -12.18
CA LYS A 5 -15.24 12.75 -13.27
C LYS A 5 -14.63 13.03 -14.65
N TRP A 6 -13.40 13.52 -14.69
CA TRP A 6 -12.73 13.92 -15.92
C TRP A 6 -12.10 12.70 -16.61
N SER A 7 -12.29 12.64 -17.93
CA SER A 7 -11.76 11.60 -18.79
C SER A 7 -10.34 11.91 -19.25
N GLN A 8 -9.56 10.86 -19.51
CA GLN A 8 -8.31 10.98 -20.26
C GLN A 8 -8.55 11.29 -21.74
N THR A 9 -9.78 11.13 -22.24
CA THR A 9 -10.17 11.51 -23.60
C THR A 9 -10.62 12.97 -23.60
N PRO A 10 -9.83 13.92 -24.15
CA PRO A 10 -10.13 15.35 -24.00
C PRO A 10 -11.49 15.76 -24.58
N ALA A 11 -11.89 15.15 -25.69
CA ALA A 11 -13.13 15.46 -26.39
C ALA A 11 -14.41 15.20 -25.55
N THR A 12 -14.34 14.33 -24.54
CA THR A 12 -15.51 14.00 -23.69
C THR A 12 -15.61 14.91 -22.47
N ASN A 13 -14.64 15.80 -22.24
CA ASN A 13 -14.58 16.63 -21.04
C ASN A 13 -15.39 17.92 -21.12
N ALA A 14 -15.86 18.32 -22.31
CA ALA A 14 -16.47 19.62 -22.56
C ALA A 14 -17.70 19.95 -21.69
N ASN A 15 -18.38 18.94 -21.16
CA ASN A 15 -19.59 19.11 -20.34
C ASN A 15 -19.50 18.41 -18.98
N VAL A 16 -18.30 18.02 -18.55
CA VAL A 16 -18.12 17.27 -17.29
C VAL A 16 -18.38 18.15 -16.06
N ASP A 17 -18.06 19.43 -16.14
CA ASP A 17 -18.33 20.42 -15.10
C ASP A 17 -18.69 21.76 -15.74
N SER A 18 -19.91 22.25 -15.50
CA SER A 18 -20.38 23.53 -16.05
C SER A 18 -19.62 24.75 -15.49
N THR A 19 -18.88 24.59 -14.39
CA THR A 19 -18.03 25.65 -13.82
C THR A 19 -16.68 25.78 -14.53
N VAL A 20 -16.30 24.79 -15.36
CA VAL A 20 -15.09 24.81 -16.20
C VAL A 20 -15.52 24.85 -17.66
N ASN A 21 -15.82 26.04 -18.15
CA ASN A 21 -16.35 26.28 -19.49
C ASN A 21 -15.29 26.93 -20.39
N TYR A 22 -14.17 26.24 -20.60
CA TYR A 22 -13.17 26.71 -21.55
C TYR A 22 -13.69 26.57 -22.99
N GLN A 23 -13.94 27.70 -23.65
CA GLN A 23 -14.37 27.75 -25.04
C GLN A 23 -13.29 28.39 -25.92
N GLU A 24 -13.15 27.88 -27.14
CA GLU A 24 -12.32 28.50 -28.17
C GLU A 24 -12.89 29.87 -28.54
N GLY A 25 -12.03 30.88 -28.64
CA GLY A 25 -12.44 32.25 -28.95
C GLY A 25 -13.18 32.98 -27.82
N GLN A 26 -13.21 32.45 -26.60
CA GLN A 26 -13.87 33.13 -25.48
C GLN A 26 -13.20 34.48 -25.15
N ALA A 27 -14.00 35.43 -24.66
CA ALA A 27 -13.48 36.71 -24.21
C ALA A 27 -12.45 36.50 -23.08
N PRO A 28 -11.28 37.17 -23.12
CA PRO A 28 -10.27 36.98 -22.07
C PRO A 28 -10.78 37.21 -20.65
N SER A 29 -11.79 38.06 -20.48
CA SER A 29 -12.42 38.35 -19.19
C SER A 29 -13.23 37.18 -18.60
N SER A 30 -13.68 36.21 -19.40
CA SER A 30 -14.47 35.05 -18.92
C SER A 30 -13.62 33.85 -18.50
N LEU A 31 -12.32 33.86 -18.82
CA LEU A 31 -11.40 32.76 -18.52
C LEU A 31 -11.19 32.55 -17.01
N ASN A 32 -11.27 33.63 -16.23
CA ASN A 32 -10.90 33.64 -14.83
C ASN A 32 -11.73 32.66 -13.98
N ASP A 33 -13.01 32.48 -14.29
CA ASP A 33 -13.94 31.66 -13.51
C ASP A 33 -13.61 30.17 -13.70
N SER A 34 -13.39 29.75 -14.94
CA SER A 34 -12.96 28.39 -15.28
C SER A 34 -11.60 28.06 -14.66
N ALA A 35 -10.67 29.01 -14.64
CA ALA A 35 -9.37 28.85 -13.99
C ALA A 35 -9.48 28.69 -12.47
N ARG A 36 -10.29 29.52 -11.80
CA ARG A 36 -10.54 29.39 -10.35
C ARG A 36 -11.23 28.07 -10.01
N ALA A 37 -12.20 27.65 -10.83
CA ALA A 37 -12.86 26.36 -10.66
C ALA A 37 -11.86 25.19 -10.79
N ALA A 38 -11.04 25.18 -11.84
CA ALA A 38 -10.02 24.16 -12.05
C ALA A 38 -9.04 24.05 -10.88
N MET A 39 -8.54 25.18 -10.38
CA MET A 39 -7.66 25.21 -9.22
C MET A 39 -8.34 24.69 -7.94
N ALA A 40 -9.63 24.98 -7.75
CA ALA A 40 -10.39 24.46 -6.62
C ALA A 40 -10.53 22.93 -6.64
N ALA A 41 -10.71 22.29 -7.80
CA ALA A 41 -10.70 20.83 -7.87
C ALA A 41 -9.34 20.20 -7.66
N LEU A 42 -8.29 20.83 -8.17
CA LEU A 42 -6.94 20.37 -7.92
C LEU A 42 -6.62 20.42 -6.42
N ALA A 43 -7.05 21.48 -5.72
CA ALA A 43 -6.91 21.58 -4.27
C ALA A 43 -7.66 20.46 -3.53
N LYS A 44 -8.91 20.15 -3.93
CA LYS A 44 -9.65 19.01 -3.37
C LYS A 44 -8.92 17.68 -3.56
N TYR A 45 -8.39 17.42 -4.76
CA TYR A 45 -7.61 16.21 -5.04
C TYR A 45 -6.32 16.13 -4.21
N ARG A 46 -5.60 17.25 -4.10
CA ARG A 46 -4.43 17.37 -3.21
C ARG A 46 -4.80 17.01 -1.77
N ASP A 47 -5.87 17.58 -1.25
CA ASP A 47 -6.25 17.40 0.15
C ASP A 47 -6.76 15.97 0.43
N ASP A 48 -7.42 15.33 -0.54
CA ASP A 48 -7.80 13.91 -0.50
C ASP A 48 -6.60 12.95 -0.47
N THR A 49 -5.43 13.37 -0.97
CA THR A 49 -4.23 12.53 -1.08
C THR A 49 -3.13 12.91 -0.08
N ALA A 50 -3.25 14.05 0.60
CA ALA A 50 -2.27 14.55 1.56
C ALA A 50 -2.42 13.99 2.99
N GLY A 51 -3.52 13.28 3.30
CA GLY A 51 -3.80 12.76 4.65
C GLY A 51 -4.49 13.77 5.59
N ALA A 52 -4.94 14.90 5.05
CA ALA A 52 -5.57 15.98 5.81
C ALA A 52 -6.94 15.62 6.41
N ILE A 53 -7.58 14.54 5.94
CA ILE A 53 -8.92 14.17 6.39
C ILE A 53 -8.83 13.37 7.69
N THR A 54 -9.38 13.91 8.78
CA THR A 54 -9.56 13.14 10.01
C THR A 54 -10.78 12.22 9.87
N THR A 55 -10.64 10.94 10.19
CA THR A 55 -11.77 9.99 10.11
C THR A 55 -12.83 10.28 11.18
N ALA A 56 -14.03 9.75 11.01
CA ALA A 56 -15.04 9.66 12.08
C ALA A 56 -15.50 8.20 12.24
N GLY A 57 -16.56 7.95 13.03
CA GLY A 57 -17.10 6.62 13.27
C GLY A 57 -16.60 5.99 14.56
N SER A 58 -16.12 4.74 14.49
CA SER A 58 -15.59 3.99 15.63
C SER A 58 -14.19 3.45 15.34
N SER A 59 -13.53 2.85 16.35
CA SER A 59 -12.23 2.18 16.21
C SER A 59 -12.25 0.90 15.34
N THR A 60 -13.42 0.48 14.85
CA THR A 60 -13.56 -0.67 13.92
C THR A 60 -14.35 -0.34 12.65
N ALA A 61 -14.93 0.85 12.56
CA ALA A 61 -15.68 1.32 11.40
C ALA A 61 -15.36 2.80 11.17
N TYR A 62 -14.27 3.06 10.45
CA TYR A 62 -13.88 4.40 10.09
C TYR A 62 -14.73 4.93 8.94
N THR A 63 -15.05 6.21 9.01
CA THR A 63 -15.67 6.93 7.91
C THR A 63 -14.76 8.06 7.44
N VAL A 64 -14.75 8.31 6.14
CA VAL A 64 -14.02 9.41 5.51
C VAL A 64 -14.98 10.16 4.61
N ALA A 65 -15.06 11.47 4.83
CA ALA A 65 -15.70 12.40 3.90
C ALA A 65 -14.61 13.04 3.05
N SER A 66 -14.49 12.61 1.80
CA SER A 66 -13.51 13.18 0.87
C SER A 66 -13.97 14.56 0.38
N TYR A 67 -13.02 15.41 0.03
CA TYR A 67 -13.28 16.72 -0.55
C TYR A 67 -13.83 16.62 -1.98
N GLN A 68 -13.51 15.54 -2.68
CA GLN A 68 -14.09 15.23 -3.98
C GLN A 68 -15.48 14.58 -3.91
N VAL A 69 -15.93 14.03 -2.78
CA VAL A 69 -17.26 13.42 -2.61
C VAL A 69 -17.58 12.41 -3.72
N PHE A 70 -16.94 11.24 -3.68
CA PHE A 70 -17.19 10.17 -4.63
C PHE A 70 -18.65 9.71 -4.55
N ASN A 71 -19.30 9.55 -5.70
CA ASN A 71 -20.72 9.21 -5.79
C ASN A 71 -20.99 7.73 -6.14
N SER A 72 -19.94 6.94 -6.38
CA SER A 72 -20.06 5.51 -6.61
C SER A 72 -18.74 4.78 -6.33
N LEU A 73 -18.82 3.49 -5.97
CA LEU A 73 -17.65 2.63 -5.84
C LEU A 73 -16.89 2.46 -7.17
N SER A 74 -17.57 2.58 -8.31
CA SER A 74 -16.95 2.55 -9.64
C SER A 74 -16.02 3.76 -9.83
N SER A 75 -16.49 4.95 -9.47
CA SER A 75 -15.69 6.18 -9.52
C SER A 75 -14.53 6.20 -8.52
N LEU A 76 -14.72 5.52 -7.38
CA LEU A 76 -13.70 5.38 -6.34
C LEU A 76 -12.64 4.31 -6.70
N ASN A 77 -12.91 3.41 -7.65
CA ASN A 77 -12.00 2.34 -8.01
C ASN A 77 -10.63 2.88 -8.49
N GLY A 78 -9.57 2.30 -7.93
CA GLY A 78 -8.18 2.69 -8.19
C GLY A 78 -7.81 4.10 -7.71
N LYS A 79 -8.68 4.76 -6.93
CA LYS A 79 -8.37 6.07 -6.34
C LYS A 79 -7.82 5.87 -4.93
N VAL A 80 -6.92 6.77 -4.57
CA VAL A 80 -6.30 6.83 -3.25
C VAL A 80 -7.05 7.85 -2.40
N VAL A 81 -7.36 7.46 -1.18
CA VAL A 81 -7.91 8.34 -0.15
C VAL A 81 -6.97 8.27 1.05
N ALA A 82 -6.42 9.42 1.42
CA ALA A 82 -5.56 9.57 2.57
C ALA A 82 -6.34 10.13 3.75
N PHE A 83 -6.10 9.57 4.94
CA PHE A 83 -6.85 9.87 6.14
C PHE A 83 -5.99 9.71 7.40
N THR A 84 -6.40 10.41 8.45
CA THR A 84 -5.81 10.34 9.77
C THR A 84 -6.84 9.76 10.75
N PRO A 85 -6.62 8.58 11.36
CA PRO A 85 -7.57 7.97 12.28
C PRO A 85 -7.85 8.87 13.50
N HIS A 86 -9.12 9.10 13.83
CA HIS A 86 -9.52 9.79 15.07
C HIS A 86 -9.37 8.92 16.32
N ALA A 87 -9.26 7.61 16.16
CA ALA A 87 -9.04 6.63 17.22
C ALA A 87 -8.14 5.51 16.68
N THR A 88 -7.31 4.91 17.54
CA THR A 88 -6.51 3.73 17.18
C THR A 88 -7.42 2.53 16.95
N ASN A 89 -7.14 1.70 15.95
CA ASN A 89 -8.04 0.59 15.64
C ASN A 89 -8.03 -0.49 16.72
N GLY A 90 -9.22 -0.96 17.11
CA GLY A 90 -9.37 -1.95 18.18
C GLY A 90 -9.35 -3.40 17.71
N ALA A 91 -9.65 -3.65 16.43
CA ALA A 91 -9.76 -4.98 15.83
C ALA A 91 -9.61 -4.88 14.30
N THR A 92 -10.14 -5.86 13.57
CA THR A 92 -10.35 -5.74 12.13
C THR A 92 -11.26 -4.55 11.84
N VAL A 93 -11.00 -3.86 10.73
CA VAL A 93 -11.61 -2.56 10.47
C VAL A 93 -12.21 -2.46 9.09
N THR A 94 -13.22 -1.61 9.00
CA THR A 94 -13.80 -1.16 7.74
C THR A 94 -13.54 0.32 7.52
N LEU A 95 -13.55 0.72 6.25
CA LEU A 95 -13.52 2.10 5.82
C LEU A 95 -14.75 2.36 4.96
N ASN A 96 -15.50 3.42 5.26
CA ASN A 96 -16.62 3.91 4.47
C ASN A 96 -16.29 5.31 3.95
N VAL A 97 -15.98 5.42 2.67
CA VAL A 97 -15.71 6.69 2.00
C VAL A 97 -17.01 7.23 1.42
N ASP A 98 -17.33 8.48 1.75
CA ASP A 98 -18.46 9.25 1.20
C ASP A 98 -19.83 8.57 1.30
N GLY A 99 -20.00 7.68 2.28
CA GLY A 99 -21.25 6.94 2.47
C GLY A 99 -21.51 5.86 1.40
N LEU A 100 -20.50 5.46 0.62
CA LEU A 100 -20.61 4.45 -0.44
C LEU A 100 -20.69 3.00 0.08
N GLY A 101 -20.69 2.83 1.40
CA GLY A 101 -20.78 1.55 2.09
C GLY A 101 -19.44 1.14 2.69
N ALA A 102 -19.49 0.58 3.90
CA ALA A 102 -18.30 0.11 4.60
C ALA A 102 -17.66 -1.06 3.86
N LYS A 103 -16.36 -0.99 3.62
CA LYS A 103 -15.55 -2.04 3.00
C LYS A 103 -14.38 -2.43 3.90
N PRO A 104 -13.92 -3.70 3.87
CA PRO A 104 -12.73 -4.10 4.61
C PRO A 104 -11.54 -3.21 4.26
N LEU A 105 -10.74 -2.83 5.26
CA LEU A 105 -9.48 -2.13 5.08
C LEU A 105 -8.35 -3.06 5.50
N ARG A 106 -7.42 -3.31 4.57
CA ARG A 106 -6.44 -4.40 4.63
C ARG A 106 -5.05 -3.92 4.21
N PRO A 107 -3.95 -4.54 4.67
CA PRO A 107 -2.62 -4.29 4.11
C PRO A 107 -2.37 -5.09 2.82
N ALA A 108 -3.10 -6.19 2.58
CA ALA A 108 -2.97 -7.07 1.41
C ALA A 108 -4.27 -7.87 1.16
N PRO A 109 -4.45 -8.48 -0.03
CA PRO A 109 -5.61 -9.34 -0.31
C PRO A 109 -5.78 -10.44 0.74
N ASN A 110 -6.98 -10.57 1.30
CA ASN A 110 -7.33 -11.57 2.33
C ASN A 110 -6.51 -11.53 3.63
N VAL A 111 -5.78 -10.44 3.90
CA VAL A 111 -5.06 -10.24 5.17
C VAL A 111 -5.79 -9.17 5.95
N GLU A 112 -6.24 -9.48 7.16
CA GLU A 112 -6.94 -8.51 8.02
C GLU A 112 -5.95 -7.67 8.83
N LEU A 113 -6.34 -6.41 9.12
CA LEU A 113 -5.56 -5.57 10.00
C LEU A 113 -5.62 -6.08 11.43
N GLN A 114 -4.46 -6.15 12.06
CA GLN A 114 -4.33 -6.42 13.49
C GLN A 114 -4.73 -5.18 14.30
N THR A 115 -5.11 -5.40 15.56
CA THR A 115 -5.38 -4.33 16.52
C THR A 115 -4.15 -3.42 16.66
N GLY A 116 -4.36 -2.11 16.74
CA GLY A 116 -3.29 -1.12 16.94
C GLY A 116 -2.45 -0.75 15.71
N VAL A 117 -2.71 -1.30 14.53
CA VAL A 117 -1.95 -0.98 13.29
C VAL A 117 -2.22 0.45 12.79
N LEU A 118 -3.49 0.88 12.81
CA LEU A 118 -3.92 2.23 12.50
C LEU A 118 -3.91 3.04 13.78
N VAL A 119 -2.86 3.83 13.98
CA VAL A 119 -2.65 4.64 15.19
C VAL A 119 -3.37 5.98 15.04
N GLN A 120 -4.06 6.40 16.11
CA GLN A 120 -4.69 7.71 16.18
C GLN A 120 -3.69 8.82 15.83
N GLY A 121 -4.10 9.75 14.97
CA GLY A 121 -3.29 10.91 14.60
C GLY A 121 -2.19 10.64 13.56
N THR A 122 -1.93 9.38 13.19
CA THR A 122 -0.97 9.05 12.14
C THR A 122 -1.65 9.05 10.77
N PRO A 123 -1.14 9.77 9.76
CA PRO A 123 -1.73 9.75 8.43
C PRO A 123 -1.42 8.44 7.70
N TYR A 124 -2.44 7.87 7.06
CA TYR A 124 -2.35 6.71 6.18
C TYR A 124 -3.01 7.02 4.83
N ALA A 125 -2.71 6.22 3.82
CA ALA A 125 -3.40 6.26 2.54
C ALA A 125 -3.92 4.88 2.18
N ALA A 126 -5.09 4.80 1.54
CA ALA A 126 -5.64 3.55 1.06
C ALA A 126 -6.19 3.68 -0.36
N LEU A 127 -6.01 2.63 -1.16
CA LEU A 127 -6.58 2.51 -2.51
C LEU A 127 -7.79 1.58 -2.48
N TYR A 128 -8.90 1.98 -3.11
CA TYR A 128 -10.05 1.10 -3.27
C TYR A 128 -9.88 0.18 -4.50
N ASN A 129 -10.07 -1.12 -4.30
CA ASN A 129 -10.09 -2.13 -5.35
C ASN A 129 -11.52 -2.70 -5.50
N SER A 130 -12.15 -2.46 -6.65
CA SER A 130 -13.51 -2.91 -6.92
C SER A 130 -13.63 -4.43 -7.11
N SER A 131 -12.56 -5.10 -7.53
CA SER A 131 -12.57 -6.55 -7.78
C SER A 131 -12.56 -7.34 -6.47
N ASP A 132 -11.81 -6.89 -5.45
CA ASP A 132 -11.82 -7.48 -4.10
C ASP A 132 -12.87 -6.82 -3.18
N ALA A 133 -13.50 -5.73 -3.63
CA ALA A 133 -14.39 -4.89 -2.82
C ALA A 133 -13.78 -4.49 -1.46
N ALA A 134 -12.50 -4.12 -1.46
CA ALA A 134 -11.73 -3.78 -0.27
C ALA A 134 -10.82 -2.56 -0.50
N PHE A 135 -10.43 -1.91 0.59
CA PHE A 135 -9.37 -0.91 0.60
C PHE A 135 -8.04 -1.54 0.97
N TYR A 136 -6.98 -1.18 0.25
CA TYR A 136 -5.61 -1.58 0.56
C TYR A 136 -4.79 -0.39 1.05
N LEU A 137 -4.19 -0.52 2.23
CA LEU A 137 -3.29 0.49 2.75
C LEU A 137 -2.02 0.59 1.90
N LEU A 138 -1.59 1.83 1.68
CA LEU A 138 -0.34 2.20 1.06
C LEU A 138 0.64 2.60 2.17
N GLY A 139 1.91 2.26 2.03
CA GLY A 139 2.99 2.63 2.95
C GLY A 139 3.11 1.81 4.25
N VAL A 140 2.05 1.18 4.75
CA VAL A 140 2.13 0.26 5.90
C VAL A 140 2.24 -1.19 5.43
N GLY A 141 3.31 -1.86 5.81
CA GLY A 141 3.63 -3.21 5.31
C GLY A 141 4.00 -3.26 3.82
N THR A 142 4.13 -2.12 3.14
CA THR A 142 4.70 -2.01 1.80
C THR A 142 6.20 -1.73 1.92
N ASN A 143 6.98 -2.35 1.02
CA ASN A 143 8.44 -2.42 0.99
C ASN A 143 9.11 -1.21 1.70
N PRO A 144 9.80 -1.38 2.85
CA PRO A 144 10.43 -0.28 3.59
C PRO A 144 11.67 0.32 2.89
N GLY A 145 11.78 0.17 1.56
CA GLY A 145 13.03 0.35 0.82
C GLY A 145 14.02 -0.79 1.05
N LEU A 146 13.58 -1.94 1.57
CA LEU A 146 14.44 -3.09 1.79
C LEU A 146 14.67 -3.84 0.47
N PRO A 147 15.93 -4.11 0.09
CA PRO A 147 16.24 -4.96 -1.05
C PRO A 147 15.59 -6.34 -0.90
N LEU A 148 15.18 -6.94 -2.02
CA LEU A 148 14.60 -8.28 -2.03
C LEU A 148 15.61 -9.30 -1.47
N GLY A 149 15.15 -10.16 -0.56
CA GLY A 149 16.00 -11.13 0.14
C GLY A 149 16.67 -10.60 1.41
N SER A 150 16.42 -9.35 1.80
CA SER A 150 16.85 -8.82 3.10
C SER A 150 16.09 -9.46 4.26
N SER A 151 16.74 -9.55 5.42
CA SER A 151 16.09 -9.92 6.68
C SER A 151 16.04 -8.73 7.63
N ILE A 152 15.02 -8.69 8.47
CA ILE A 152 14.86 -7.74 9.58
C ILE A 152 14.33 -8.51 10.79
N ASP A 153 14.76 -8.10 11.98
CA ASP A 153 14.18 -8.63 13.21
C ASP A 153 12.73 -8.19 13.33
N TYR A 154 11.86 -9.13 13.67
CA TYR A 154 10.43 -8.91 13.73
C TYR A 154 9.82 -9.65 14.92
N TRP A 155 9.14 -8.90 15.79
CA TRP A 155 8.59 -9.39 17.05
C TRP A 155 7.15 -9.92 16.93
N GLY A 156 6.53 -9.84 15.74
CA GLY A 156 5.18 -10.35 15.51
C GLY A 156 5.15 -11.84 15.14
N ALA A 157 4.06 -12.52 15.48
CA ALA A 157 3.90 -13.96 15.22
C ALA A 157 3.54 -14.29 13.75
N THR A 158 3.11 -13.31 12.96
CA THR A 158 2.70 -13.46 11.56
C THR A 158 3.37 -12.40 10.71
N ALA A 159 3.81 -12.76 9.50
CA ALA A 159 4.40 -11.80 8.57
C ALA A 159 3.49 -10.57 8.39
N PRO A 160 4.02 -9.35 8.46
CA PRO A 160 3.21 -8.13 8.52
C PRO A 160 2.45 -7.84 7.20
N SER A 161 2.90 -8.41 6.08
CA SER A 161 2.25 -8.28 4.78
C SER A 161 2.76 -9.33 3.79
N SER A 162 2.22 -9.33 2.57
CA SER A 162 2.67 -10.18 1.45
C SER A 162 4.08 -9.85 0.92
N HIS A 163 4.70 -8.75 1.37
CA HIS A 163 6.10 -8.42 1.03
C HIS A 163 7.11 -9.12 1.94
N PHE A 164 6.64 -9.74 3.02
CA PHE A 164 7.47 -10.39 4.02
C PHE A 164 7.07 -11.84 4.17
N VAL A 165 8.04 -12.65 4.59
CA VAL A 165 7.83 -14.03 4.98
C VAL A 165 8.71 -14.28 6.19
N LEU A 166 8.19 -14.98 7.20
CA LEU A 166 9.01 -15.38 8.35
C LEU A 166 10.05 -16.41 7.88
N ALA A 167 11.28 -16.32 8.37
CA ALA A 167 12.36 -17.21 7.97
C ALA A 167 12.40 -18.47 8.86
N TYR A 168 11.51 -19.43 8.60
CA TYR A 168 11.46 -20.71 9.31
C TYR A 168 11.63 -21.93 8.39
N GLY A 169 12.27 -21.76 7.23
CA GLY A 169 12.64 -22.87 6.33
C GLY A 169 11.52 -23.38 5.41
N GLN A 170 10.35 -22.72 5.37
CA GLN A 170 9.21 -23.18 4.58
C GLN A 170 9.38 -22.99 3.07
N ALA A 171 8.69 -23.84 2.31
CA ALA A 171 8.61 -23.75 0.87
C ALA A 171 7.63 -22.64 0.41
N ILE A 172 8.05 -21.83 -0.56
CA ILE A 172 7.24 -20.80 -1.22
C ILE A 172 7.28 -20.96 -2.74
N SER A 173 6.26 -20.45 -3.43
CA SER A 173 6.05 -20.63 -4.88
C SER A 173 7.13 -19.95 -5.74
N ARG A 174 7.74 -20.71 -6.67
CA ARG A 174 8.68 -20.18 -7.68
C ARG A 174 8.00 -19.23 -8.65
N THR A 175 6.73 -19.50 -8.99
CA THR A 175 5.97 -18.67 -9.93
C THR A 175 5.57 -17.34 -9.30
N THR A 176 5.13 -17.36 -8.05
CA THR A 176 4.69 -16.16 -7.32
C THR A 176 5.87 -15.28 -6.94
N TYR A 177 7.01 -15.88 -6.57
CA TYR A 177 8.21 -15.17 -6.10
C TYR A 177 9.41 -15.39 -7.04
N SER A 178 9.19 -15.28 -8.35
CA SER A 178 10.17 -15.62 -9.39
C SER A 178 11.48 -14.85 -9.27
N THR A 179 11.44 -13.55 -8.96
CA THR A 179 12.64 -12.73 -8.76
C THR A 179 13.43 -13.16 -7.53
N LEU A 180 12.75 -13.53 -6.43
CA LEU A 180 13.41 -14.04 -5.24
C LEU A 180 14.03 -15.43 -5.51
N PHE A 181 13.33 -16.27 -6.27
CA PHE A 181 13.88 -17.56 -6.73
C PHE A 181 15.10 -17.36 -7.63
N SER A 182 15.14 -16.35 -8.51
CA SER A 182 16.35 -16.06 -9.29
C SER A 182 17.56 -15.68 -8.42
N LEU A 183 17.34 -15.08 -7.24
CA LEU A 183 18.39 -14.73 -6.30
C LEU A 183 18.81 -15.93 -5.42
N PHE A 184 17.84 -16.63 -4.84
CA PHE A 184 18.11 -17.70 -3.87
C PHE A 184 18.37 -19.05 -4.55
N SER A 185 17.78 -19.27 -5.72
CA SER A 185 17.70 -20.58 -6.37
C SER A 185 17.21 -21.62 -5.35
N THR A 186 17.91 -22.75 -5.24
CA THR A 186 17.64 -23.80 -4.25
C THR A 186 18.62 -23.77 -3.07
N THR A 187 19.31 -22.65 -2.83
CA THR A 187 20.33 -22.52 -1.77
C THR A 187 19.82 -22.97 -0.39
N TYR A 188 18.59 -22.61 -0.05
CA TYR A 188 17.97 -22.94 1.25
C TYR A 188 17.08 -24.20 1.21
N GLY A 189 17.12 -24.93 0.09
CA GLY A 189 16.32 -26.13 -0.14
C GLY A 189 15.48 -26.05 -1.41
N SER A 190 15.28 -27.21 -2.04
CA SER A 190 14.58 -27.35 -3.31
C SER A 190 13.06 -27.22 -3.23
N GLY A 191 12.49 -27.07 -2.03
CA GLY A 191 11.06 -27.21 -1.80
C GLY A 191 10.56 -28.59 -2.20
N ASP A 192 9.48 -28.63 -2.95
CA ASP A 192 8.90 -29.80 -3.62
C ASP A 192 9.70 -30.31 -4.83
N GLY A 193 10.82 -29.65 -5.18
CA GLY A 193 11.67 -30.02 -6.32
C GLY A 193 11.16 -29.54 -7.68
N SER A 194 10.00 -28.88 -7.75
CA SER A 194 9.38 -28.47 -9.02
C SER A 194 8.84 -27.04 -8.96
N THR A 195 7.84 -26.79 -8.11
CA THR A 195 7.06 -25.54 -8.12
C THR A 195 7.39 -24.60 -6.99
N THR A 196 8.20 -25.04 -6.02
CA THR A 196 8.55 -24.27 -4.82
C THR A 196 10.06 -24.26 -4.56
N PHE A 197 10.48 -23.36 -3.68
CA PHE A 197 11.83 -23.27 -3.14
C PHE A 197 11.73 -22.85 -1.67
N ASN A 198 12.72 -23.21 -0.86
CA ASN A 198 12.71 -22.87 0.56
C ASN A 198 13.30 -21.47 0.79
N VAL A 199 12.82 -20.82 1.85
CA VAL A 199 13.45 -19.63 2.43
C VAL A 199 14.45 -20.04 3.53
N PRO A 200 15.32 -19.14 4.02
CA PRO A 200 16.20 -19.44 5.15
C PRO A 200 15.44 -19.91 6.40
N ASP A 201 16.05 -20.79 7.19
CA ASP A 201 15.58 -21.13 8.54
C ASP A 201 16.43 -20.45 9.62
N LEU A 202 15.89 -19.40 10.25
CA LEU A 202 16.57 -18.65 11.32
C LEU A 202 16.14 -19.10 12.73
N ARG A 203 15.32 -20.15 12.87
CA ARG A 203 14.89 -20.61 14.20
C ARG A 203 16.09 -21.09 15.02
N GLY A 204 16.30 -20.46 16.17
CA GLY A 204 17.44 -20.77 17.05
C GLY A 204 18.80 -20.37 16.47
N ARG A 205 18.85 -19.53 15.43
CA ARG A 205 20.08 -19.06 14.80
C ARG A 205 20.28 -17.56 15.03
N VAL A 206 21.54 -17.13 14.98
CA VAL A 206 21.93 -15.71 14.99
C VAL A 206 22.57 -15.38 13.66
N THR A 207 22.16 -14.27 13.05
CA THR A 207 22.78 -13.76 11.83
C THR A 207 24.12 -13.09 12.15
N ALA A 208 25.14 -13.36 11.35
CA ALA A 208 26.45 -12.74 11.48
C ALA A 208 26.98 -12.34 10.11
N GLY A 209 27.70 -11.23 10.05
CA GLY A 209 28.36 -10.79 8.82
C GLY A 209 29.39 -11.82 8.35
N LYS A 210 29.47 -12.05 7.04
CA LYS A 210 30.52 -12.90 6.46
C LYS A 210 31.89 -12.29 6.79
N ASP A 211 32.88 -13.10 7.17
CA ASP A 211 34.13 -12.57 7.75
C ASP A 211 35.02 -11.84 6.71
N ASP A 212 34.83 -12.14 5.42
CA ASP A 212 35.54 -11.48 4.32
C ASP A 212 34.72 -10.33 3.70
N MET A 213 33.39 -10.42 3.58
CA MET A 213 32.49 -9.39 2.99
C MET A 213 33.01 -8.73 1.69
N GLY A 214 33.82 -9.47 0.90
CA GLY A 214 34.47 -8.97 -0.32
C GLY A 214 35.87 -8.36 -0.14
N GLY A 215 36.40 -8.30 1.09
CA GLY A 215 37.78 -7.95 1.44
C GLY A 215 38.56 -9.11 2.07
N SER A 216 39.59 -8.81 2.87
CA SER A 216 40.35 -9.82 3.61
C SER A 216 39.64 -10.25 4.89
N SER A 217 39.73 -11.53 5.24
CA SER A 217 39.16 -12.11 6.47
C SER A 217 39.66 -11.39 7.73
N SER A 218 38.74 -11.08 8.65
CA SER A 218 39.05 -10.56 9.97
C SER A 218 39.44 -11.65 10.99
N PHE A 219 39.36 -12.93 10.60
CA PHE A 219 39.62 -14.11 11.42
C PHE A 219 38.81 -14.13 12.74
N ARG A 220 37.59 -13.58 12.72
CA ARG A 220 36.68 -13.62 13.88
C ARG A 220 35.70 -14.78 13.78
N LEU A 221 35.23 -15.08 12.58
CA LEU A 221 34.40 -16.24 12.27
C LEU A 221 35.19 -17.18 11.36
N THR A 222 35.98 -18.08 11.97
CA THR A 222 37.08 -18.80 11.32
C THR A 222 36.72 -20.18 10.75
N SER A 223 35.45 -20.56 10.74
CA SER A 223 34.98 -21.77 10.05
C SER A 223 34.03 -21.38 8.93
N GLU A 224 34.12 -22.08 7.80
CA GLU A 224 33.09 -22.07 6.75
C GLU A 224 31.76 -22.43 7.40
N LEU A 225 31.00 -21.41 7.82
CA LEU A 225 29.59 -21.59 8.12
C LEU A 225 29.00 -22.03 6.79
N ALA A 226 28.56 -23.30 6.73
CA ALA A 226 27.60 -23.72 5.73
C ALA A 226 26.57 -22.58 5.58
N PRO A 227 26.14 -22.22 4.35
CA PRO A 227 25.14 -21.18 4.16
C PRO A 227 24.04 -21.42 5.18
N VAL A 228 23.62 -20.40 5.92
CA VAL A 228 22.63 -20.52 6.99
C VAL A 228 21.42 -21.28 6.41
N VAL A 229 21.36 -22.60 6.64
CA VAL A 229 20.33 -23.49 6.10
C VAL A 229 19.07 -23.26 6.90
#